data_AF-A0A0H3AQY0-F1
#
_entry.id   AF-A0A0H3AQY0-F1
#
_cell.length_a   1.000
_cell.length_b   1.000
_cell.length_c   1.000
_cell.angle_alpha   90.00
_cell.angle_beta   90.00
_cell.angle_gamma   90.00
#
_symmetry.space_group_name_H-M   'P 1'
#
loop_
_entity.id
_entity.type
_entity.pdbx_description
1 polymer ?
#
loop_
_entity_poly.entity_id
_entity_poly.type
_entity_poly.pdbx_seq_one_letter_code
_entity_poly.pdbx_strand_id
1 'polypeptide(L)'
;MPLVEKVMGIIRGRITAMSLAPGARLPSIRRLAETMNVSKSTVVEAYDRLVAEGIIQSRRGAGFYVSERARQPFSLAATAPHKDRQIDPFWVMRQSLEAESRTLKPGCGWLPDGWLPQEALRRALRTIARDDQSNLTTYGEPLGFRPLRQHLAHRLGEQGIDIAGGEILLTDSGTQAIDLICRYLLQPGDTVLVDDPCYFNFQAVLLTHRVKLVGVPYTHSGPDLDAFANAATEHAPKLYISNAGLHNPTGGIMTPATAHRLLKLAEAHGITLVEDNIFGDFHPSPTPLLAELDGFERVLHIGSFSKTLSAAARVGYIAGRRDWIEGLTDLKLATSFGCNALSPQIVHALLIDGTYRRHIESLRTRLADAMTLTANRLKATGLDLWTKPQGGMFLWARLPDGMDSGPVARHALEKGVVLAPGNVFSPSCTAAGFLRFNVAQSADPYIYAVLREAMKAASS
;
A
#
# COMPACT_ATOMS: atom_id res chain seq x y z
N MET A 1 31.55 -4.17 -21.89
CA MET A 1 31.23 -4.99 -20.70
C MET A 1 32.45 -5.01 -19.79
N PRO A 2 32.31 -4.76 -18.47
CA PRO A 2 33.44 -4.79 -17.52
C PRO A 2 34.17 -6.15 -17.54
N LEU A 3 35.48 -6.15 -17.30
CA LEU A 3 36.29 -7.38 -17.33
C LEU A 3 35.87 -8.40 -16.26
N VAL A 4 35.43 -7.93 -15.10
CA VAL A 4 34.87 -8.76 -14.01
C VAL A 4 33.64 -9.53 -14.50
N GLU A 5 32.69 -8.85 -15.14
CA GLU A 5 31.48 -9.47 -15.71
C GLU A 5 31.82 -10.49 -16.81
N LYS A 6 32.87 -10.25 -17.59
CA LYS A 6 33.36 -11.21 -18.60
C LYS A 6 33.88 -12.50 -17.95
N VAL A 7 34.64 -12.39 -16.87
CA VAL A 7 35.12 -13.55 -16.08
C VAL A 7 33.94 -14.31 -15.49
N MET A 8 32.98 -13.61 -14.87
CA MET A 8 31.78 -14.22 -14.28
C MET A 8 30.93 -14.93 -15.34
N GLY A 9 30.70 -14.30 -16.49
CA GLY A 9 29.94 -14.87 -17.61
C GLY A 9 30.54 -16.16 -18.16
N ILE A 10 31.86 -16.28 -18.25
CA ILE A 10 32.53 -17.50 -18.70
C ILE A 10 32.35 -18.64 -17.69
N ILE A 11 32.50 -18.35 -16.39
CA ILE A 11 32.31 -19.37 -15.35
C ILE A 11 30.85 -19.83 -15.32
N ARG A 12 29.88 -18.90 -15.36
CA ARG A 12 28.45 -19.23 -15.46
C ARG A 12 28.15 -20.07 -16.70
N GLY A 13 28.64 -19.65 -17.87
CA GLY A 13 28.46 -20.39 -19.13
C GLY A 13 29.00 -21.82 -19.05
N ARG A 14 30.16 -22.03 -18.42
CA ARG A 14 30.74 -23.37 -18.22
C ARG A 14 29.95 -24.23 -17.24
N ILE A 15 29.37 -23.65 -16.20
CA ILE A 15 28.48 -24.35 -15.26
C ILE A 15 27.17 -24.73 -15.95
N THR A 16 26.54 -23.79 -16.67
CA THR A 16 25.30 -24.03 -17.43
C THR A 16 25.47 -25.10 -18.51
N ALA A 17 26.61 -25.08 -19.22
CA ALA A 17 26.96 -26.11 -20.20
C ALA A 17 27.40 -27.45 -19.56
N MET A 18 27.32 -27.59 -18.23
CA MET A 18 27.76 -28.75 -17.45
C MET A 18 29.24 -29.14 -17.60
N SER A 19 30.07 -28.28 -18.20
CA SER A 19 31.53 -28.47 -18.30
C SER A 19 32.24 -28.27 -16.95
N LEU A 20 31.61 -27.56 -16.01
CA LEU A 20 31.99 -27.50 -14.60
C LEU A 20 30.82 -28.01 -13.77
N ALA A 21 30.87 -29.30 -13.41
CA ALA A 21 29.83 -29.94 -12.61
C ALA A 21 29.79 -29.38 -11.17
N PRO A 22 28.66 -29.50 -10.45
CA PRO A 22 28.60 -29.21 -9.01
C PRO A 22 29.71 -29.95 -8.25
N GLY A 23 30.38 -29.25 -7.33
CA GLY A 23 31.54 -29.78 -6.62
C GLY A 23 32.85 -29.78 -7.41
N ALA A 24 32.85 -29.44 -8.70
CA ALA A 24 34.07 -29.35 -9.50
C ALA A 24 34.95 -28.18 -9.06
N ARG A 25 36.27 -28.37 -9.08
CA ARG A 25 37.25 -27.33 -8.75
C ARG A 25 37.40 -26.33 -9.89
N LEU A 26 37.33 -25.06 -9.58
CA LEU A 26 37.60 -23.98 -10.54
C LEU A 26 39.11 -23.79 -10.75
N PRO A 27 39.53 -23.19 -11.88
CA PRO A 27 40.91 -22.75 -12.06
C PRO A 27 41.34 -21.82 -10.93
N SER A 28 42.61 -21.89 -10.53
CA SER A 28 43.16 -20.95 -9.57
C SER A 28 43.11 -19.53 -10.12
N ILE A 29 43.08 -18.53 -9.22
CA ILE A 29 43.06 -17.10 -9.60
C ILE A 29 44.17 -16.77 -10.60
N ARG A 30 45.39 -17.27 -10.36
CA ARG A 30 46.55 -17.04 -11.23
C ARG A 30 46.34 -17.65 -12.62
N ARG A 31 45.90 -18.91 -12.68
CA ARG A 31 45.68 -19.64 -13.93
C ARG A 31 44.56 -19.02 -14.76
N LEU A 32 43.47 -18.60 -14.14
CA LEU A 32 42.37 -17.96 -14.88
C LEU A 32 42.77 -16.57 -15.39
N ALA A 33 43.52 -15.81 -14.59
CA ALA A 33 44.03 -14.50 -14.98
C ALA A 33 44.94 -14.59 -16.22
N GLU A 34 45.85 -15.57 -16.24
CA GLU A 34 46.72 -15.85 -17.39
C GLU A 34 45.91 -16.32 -18.61
N THR A 35 44.98 -17.26 -18.42
CA THR A 35 44.16 -17.81 -19.52
C THR A 35 43.28 -16.75 -20.18
N MET A 36 42.77 -15.80 -19.39
CA MET A 36 41.89 -14.74 -19.87
C MET A 36 42.59 -13.43 -20.22
N ASN A 37 43.92 -13.36 -20.03
CA ASN A 37 44.73 -12.15 -20.16
C ASN A 37 44.14 -10.96 -19.38
N VAL A 38 43.81 -11.17 -18.11
CA VAL A 38 43.27 -10.15 -17.18
C VAL A 38 44.10 -10.09 -15.90
N SER A 39 43.94 -9.03 -15.11
CA SER A 39 44.61 -8.92 -13.83
C SER A 39 44.10 -9.96 -12.82
N LYS A 40 44.96 -10.36 -11.88
CA LYS A 40 44.56 -11.23 -10.75
C LYS A 40 43.47 -10.60 -9.90
N SER A 41 43.50 -9.27 -9.71
CA SER A 41 42.45 -8.54 -8.98
C SER A 41 41.08 -8.67 -9.62
N THR A 42 41.01 -8.67 -10.96
CA THR A 42 39.75 -8.89 -11.71
C THR A 42 39.17 -10.27 -11.43
N VAL A 43 40.01 -11.30 -11.37
CA VAL A 43 39.57 -12.68 -11.09
C VAL A 43 39.19 -12.86 -9.62
N VAL A 44 39.93 -12.26 -8.69
CA VAL A 44 39.57 -12.24 -7.27
C VAL A 44 38.18 -11.63 -7.08
N GLU A 45 37.95 -10.43 -7.62
CA GLU A 45 36.66 -9.75 -7.52
C GLU A 45 35.53 -10.57 -8.16
N ALA A 46 35.78 -11.18 -9.34
CA ALA A 46 34.80 -12.04 -9.99
C ALA A 46 34.47 -13.29 -9.16
N TYR A 47 35.47 -13.93 -8.57
CA TYR A 47 35.26 -15.11 -7.71
C TYR A 47 34.56 -14.74 -6.41
N ASP A 48 34.92 -13.62 -5.78
CA ASP A 48 34.27 -13.14 -4.56
C ASP A 48 32.79 -12.83 -4.81
N ARG A 49 32.46 -12.20 -5.96
CA ARG A 49 31.06 -11.99 -6.39
C ARG A 49 30.33 -13.32 -6.65
N LEU A 50 30.96 -14.28 -7.35
CA LEU A 50 30.36 -15.60 -7.59
C LEU A 50 30.18 -16.43 -6.31
N VAL A 51 31.05 -16.23 -5.30
CA VAL A 51 30.89 -16.81 -3.95
C VAL A 51 29.72 -16.15 -3.24
N ALA A 52 29.62 -14.82 -3.28
CA ALA A 52 28.50 -14.08 -2.70
C ALA A 52 27.16 -14.45 -3.33
N GLU A 53 27.13 -14.74 -4.63
CA GLU A 53 25.96 -15.26 -5.36
C GLU A 53 25.67 -16.76 -5.07
N GLY A 54 26.54 -17.45 -4.33
CA GLY A 54 26.39 -18.86 -4.00
C GLY A 54 26.58 -19.82 -5.20
N ILE A 55 27.08 -19.32 -6.33
CA ILE A 55 27.36 -20.12 -7.54
C ILE A 55 28.61 -20.98 -7.33
N ILE A 56 29.61 -20.43 -6.64
CA ILE A 56 30.81 -21.15 -6.24
C ILE A 56 31.00 -21.04 -4.72
N GLN A 57 31.86 -21.87 -4.16
CA GLN A 57 32.22 -21.89 -2.74
C GLN A 57 33.73 -21.83 -2.60
N SER A 58 34.22 -21.04 -1.64
CA SER A 58 35.63 -21.01 -1.27
C SER A 58 35.90 -22.08 -0.20
N ARG A 59 36.90 -22.93 -0.43
CA ARG A 59 37.40 -23.89 0.57
C ARG A 59 38.80 -23.48 0.98
N ARG A 60 38.97 -23.14 2.27
CA ARG A 60 40.25 -22.65 2.84
C ARG A 60 41.39 -23.62 2.50
N GLY A 61 42.46 -23.10 1.88
CA GLY A 61 43.62 -23.89 1.43
C GLY A 61 43.38 -24.77 0.18
N ALA A 62 42.14 -25.00 -0.23
CA ALA A 62 41.80 -25.91 -1.33
C ALA A 62 41.33 -25.18 -2.61
N GLY A 63 41.02 -23.88 -2.56
CA GLY A 63 40.61 -23.07 -3.71
C GLY A 63 39.09 -22.96 -3.85
N PHE A 64 38.61 -22.68 -5.07
CA PHE A 64 37.20 -22.44 -5.35
C PHE A 64 36.55 -23.64 -6.04
N TYR A 65 35.31 -23.94 -5.70
CA TYR A 65 34.56 -25.10 -6.21
C TYR A 65 33.15 -24.67 -6.61
N VAL A 66 32.56 -25.30 -7.62
CA VAL A 66 31.14 -25.05 -7.96
C VAL A 66 30.28 -25.49 -6.77
N SER A 67 29.31 -24.66 -6.40
CA SER A 67 28.39 -24.93 -5.30
C SER A 67 27.49 -26.12 -5.63
N GLU A 68 27.26 -27.02 -4.67
CA GLU A 68 26.31 -28.14 -4.82
C GLU A 68 24.87 -27.66 -4.94
N ARG A 69 24.56 -26.46 -4.41
CA ARG A 69 23.25 -25.79 -4.54
C ARG A 69 22.94 -25.33 -5.97
N ALA A 70 23.91 -25.34 -6.89
CA ALA A 70 23.67 -25.03 -8.30
C ALA A 70 22.74 -26.07 -8.98
N ARG A 71 22.55 -27.25 -8.37
CA ARG A 71 21.37 -28.09 -8.58
C ARG A 71 20.28 -27.70 -7.58
N GLN A 72 19.46 -26.72 -7.91
CA GLN A 72 18.04 -26.95 -7.65
C GLN A 72 17.47 -27.55 -8.94
N PRO A 73 17.19 -28.86 -8.98
CA PRO A 73 16.34 -29.40 -10.04
C PRO A 73 15.02 -28.64 -9.97
N PHE A 74 14.49 -28.27 -11.14
CA PHE A 74 13.12 -27.78 -11.37
C PHE A 74 12.22 -28.03 -10.16
N SER A 75 11.99 -26.98 -9.36
CA SER A 75 11.10 -27.07 -8.24
C SER A 75 9.71 -27.44 -8.76
N LEU A 76 9.17 -28.58 -8.31
CA LEU A 76 7.76 -28.93 -8.46
C LEU A 76 6.82 -27.85 -7.89
N ALA A 77 7.32 -26.87 -7.14
CA ALA A 77 6.56 -25.69 -6.74
C ALA A 77 6.22 -24.76 -7.92
N ALA A 78 6.99 -24.80 -9.02
CA ALA A 78 6.67 -24.05 -10.24
C ALA A 78 5.47 -24.65 -11.01
N THR A 79 5.02 -25.85 -10.64
CA THR A 79 3.89 -26.57 -11.24
C THR A 79 2.75 -26.80 -10.25
N ALA A 80 2.82 -26.26 -9.03
CA ALA A 80 1.71 -26.32 -8.11
C ALA A 80 0.55 -25.51 -8.72
N PRO A 81 -0.63 -26.11 -8.96
CA PRO A 81 -1.77 -25.35 -9.47
C PRO A 81 -2.02 -24.18 -8.52
N HIS A 82 -2.18 -22.97 -9.08
CA HIS A 82 -2.71 -21.84 -8.34
C HIS A 82 -4.00 -22.33 -7.68
N LYS A 83 -3.97 -22.59 -6.36
CA LYS A 83 -5.15 -23.04 -5.63
C LYS A 83 -6.25 -22.03 -5.94
N ASP A 84 -7.39 -22.53 -6.39
CA ASP A 84 -8.61 -21.75 -6.59
C ASP A 84 -8.99 -21.21 -5.20
N ARG A 85 -8.51 -20.01 -4.91
CA ARG A 85 -8.63 -19.36 -3.61
C ARG A 85 -9.92 -18.56 -3.63
N GLN A 86 -10.65 -18.62 -2.52
CA GLN A 86 -11.81 -17.77 -2.30
C GLN A 86 -11.45 -16.30 -2.55
N ILE A 87 -12.34 -15.56 -3.20
CA ILE A 87 -12.18 -14.13 -3.42
C ILE A 87 -12.33 -13.44 -2.06
N ASP A 88 -11.21 -13.06 -1.47
CA ASP A 88 -11.09 -12.41 -0.16
C ASP A 88 -10.24 -11.12 -0.29
N PRO A 89 -10.13 -10.29 0.77
CA PRO A 89 -9.26 -9.12 0.75
C PRO A 89 -7.79 -9.42 0.37
N PHE A 90 -7.27 -10.59 0.74
CA PHE A 90 -5.90 -11.01 0.40
C PHE A 90 -5.75 -11.39 -1.08
N TRP A 91 -6.82 -11.84 -1.73
CA TRP A 91 -6.84 -12.22 -3.14
C TRP A 91 -6.49 -11.02 -4.02
N VAL A 92 -7.18 -9.89 -3.85
CA VAL A 92 -6.90 -8.66 -4.65
C VAL A 92 -5.48 -8.17 -4.41
N MET A 93 -5.02 -8.21 -3.16
CA MET A 93 -3.66 -7.79 -2.80
C MET A 93 -2.61 -8.65 -3.49
N ARG A 94 -2.72 -9.98 -3.39
CA ARG A 94 -1.77 -10.92 -4.02
C ARG A 94 -1.80 -10.81 -5.54
N GLN A 95 -2.99 -10.87 -6.15
CA GLN A 95 -3.11 -10.77 -7.60
C GLN A 95 -2.51 -9.47 -8.12
N SER A 96 -2.72 -8.35 -7.43
CA SER A 96 -2.17 -7.08 -7.89
C SER A 96 -0.65 -6.99 -7.70
N LEU A 97 -0.08 -7.56 -6.62
CA LEU A 97 1.35 -7.48 -6.30
C LEU A 97 2.20 -8.54 -7.02
N GLU A 98 1.67 -9.74 -7.22
CA GLU A 98 2.35 -10.88 -7.85
C GLU A 98 2.18 -10.87 -9.37
N ALA A 99 1.19 -10.15 -9.90
CA ALA A 99 0.94 -10.10 -11.34
C ALA A 99 2.12 -9.54 -12.13
N GLU A 100 2.45 -10.25 -13.21
CA GLU A 100 3.50 -9.91 -14.18
C GLU A 100 3.35 -8.48 -14.70
N SER A 101 4.46 -7.86 -15.13
CA SER A 101 4.51 -6.46 -15.57
C SER A 101 3.57 -6.09 -16.72
N ARG A 102 3.07 -7.07 -17.49
CA ARG A 102 2.12 -6.84 -18.60
C ARG A 102 0.64 -6.94 -18.18
N THR A 103 0.36 -7.39 -16.97
CA THR A 103 -1.00 -7.55 -16.45
C THR A 103 -1.64 -6.19 -16.22
N LEU A 104 -2.85 -5.98 -16.72
CA LEU A 104 -3.61 -4.76 -16.45
C LEU A 104 -4.27 -4.85 -15.08
N LYS A 105 -4.16 -3.78 -14.28
CA LYS A 105 -4.56 -3.80 -12.86
C LYS A 105 -5.58 -2.70 -12.52
N PRO A 106 -6.71 -2.58 -13.24
CA PRO A 106 -7.73 -1.58 -12.94
C PRO A 106 -8.30 -1.71 -11.52
N GLY A 107 -8.24 -2.89 -10.89
CA GLY A 107 -8.68 -3.10 -9.51
C GLY A 107 -7.69 -2.65 -8.43
N CYS A 108 -6.44 -2.27 -8.76
CA CYS A 108 -5.40 -2.05 -7.74
C CYS A 108 -5.56 -0.71 -6.99
N GLY A 109 -4.88 -0.58 -5.85
CA GLY A 109 -5.00 0.57 -4.95
C GLY A 109 -3.85 1.60 -5.02
N TRP A 110 -3.11 1.68 -6.13
CA TRP A 110 -1.95 2.58 -6.26
C TRP A 110 -1.87 3.22 -7.66
N LEU A 111 -1.15 4.34 -7.75
CA LEU A 111 -0.92 5.04 -9.02
C LEU A 111 0.10 4.29 -9.88
N PRO A 112 0.05 4.45 -11.22
CA PRO A 112 1.12 3.97 -12.09
C PRO A 112 2.47 4.59 -11.73
N ASP A 113 3.57 3.85 -11.90
CA ASP A 113 4.91 4.33 -11.54
C ASP A 113 5.28 5.66 -12.25
N GLY A 114 4.91 5.79 -13.52
CA GLY A 114 5.13 7.01 -14.31
C GLY A 114 4.27 8.22 -13.88
N TRP A 115 3.39 8.05 -12.90
CA TRP A 115 2.64 9.14 -12.28
C TRP A 115 3.26 9.60 -10.96
N LEU A 116 4.27 8.91 -10.44
CA LEU A 116 4.97 9.25 -9.21
C LEU A 116 6.25 10.07 -9.51
N PRO A 117 6.70 10.93 -8.58
CA PRO A 117 7.78 11.88 -8.84
C PRO A 117 9.16 11.23 -8.66
N GLN A 118 9.49 10.22 -9.48
CA GLN A 118 10.69 9.38 -9.34
C GLN A 118 12.00 10.19 -9.34
N GLU A 119 12.12 11.18 -10.23
CA GLU A 119 13.32 12.04 -10.29
C GLU A 119 13.45 12.96 -9.08
N ALA A 120 12.33 13.43 -8.53
CA ALA A 120 12.34 14.21 -7.30
C ALA A 120 12.81 13.36 -6.12
N LEU A 121 12.32 12.12 -6.01
CA LEU A 121 12.78 11.15 -5.00
C LEU A 121 14.29 10.89 -5.13
N ARG A 122 14.80 10.66 -6.34
CA ARG A 122 16.24 10.50 -6.61
C ARG A 122 17.06 11.73 -6.24
N ARG A 123 16.52 12.93 -6.43
CA ARG A 123 17.17 14.18 -6.02
C ARG A 123 17.21 14.29 -4.50
N ALA A 124 16.11 14.07 -3.81
CA ALA A 124 16.03 14.10 -2.35
C ALA A 124 17.02 13.10 -1.71
N LEU A 125 17.10 11.87 -2.24
CA LEU A 125 18.08 10.87 -1.83
C LEU A 125 19.53 11.37 -1.97
N ARG A 126 19.88 12.00 -3.11
CA ARG A 126 21.23 12.55 -3.33
C ARG A 126 21.53 13.73 -2.42
N THR A 127 20.53 14.53 -2.06
CA THR A 127 20.69 15.63 -1.09
C THR A 127 21.02 15.07 0.28
N ILE A 128 20.24 14.10 0.76
CA ILE A 128 20.45 13.47 2.08
C ILE A 128 21.82 12.77 2.12
N ALA A 129 22.19 12.04 1.06
CA ALA A 129 23.48 11.35 1.01
C ALA A 129 24.71 12.29 1.05
N ARG A 130 24.53 13.60 0.84
CA ARG A 130 25.59 14.61 0.89
C ARG A 130 25.52 15.50 2.12
N ASP A 131 24.49 15.36 2.94
CA ASP A 131 24.30 16.16 4.14
C ASP A 131 25.10 15.55 5.28
N ASP A 132 26.20 16.21 5.66
CA ASP A 132 27.09 15.78 6.76
C ASP A 132 26.38 15.77 8.13
N GLN A 133 25.23 16.46 8.26
CA GLN A 133 24.40 16.43 9.46
C GLN A 133 23.43 15.25 9.47
N SER A 134 23.22 14.59 8.34
CA SER A 134 22.37 13.41 8.25
C SER A 134 23.11 12.20 8.82
N ASN A 135 22.61 11.67 9.94
CA ASN A 135 23.15 10.45 10.50
C ASN A 135 22.42 9.23 9.90
N LEU A 136 23.14 8.47 9.07
CA LEU A 136 22.62 7.27 8.39
C LEU A 136 22.87 5.97 9.17
N THR A 137 23.57 6.02 10.30
CA THR A 137 24.00 4.84 11.06
C THR A 137 23.33 4.70 12.42
N THR A 138 22.64 5.74 12.91
CA THR A 138 21.93 5.72 14.18
C THR A 138 20.44 5.45 14.02
N TYR A 139 19.83 4.89 15.08
CA TYR A 139 18.38 4.80 15.19
C TYR A 139 17.73 6.20 15.18
N GLY A 140 16.51 6.28 14.65
CA GLY A 140 15.69 7.49 14.72
C GLY A 140 15.08 7.72 16.11
N GLU A 141 14.61 8.94 16.35
CA GLU A 141 13.84 9.30 17.55
C GLU A 141 12.57 8.43 17.70
N PRO A 142 12.10 8.13 18.92
CA PRO A 142 10.90 7.31 19.16
C PRO A 142 9.63 7.80 18.43
N LEU A 143 9.33 9.10 18.51
CA LEU A 143 8.22 9.73 17.78
C LEU A 143 8.48 9.81 16.27
N GLY A 144 9.72 9.61 15.83
CA GLY A 144 10.18 9.76 14.46
C GLY A 144 10.77 11.14 14.17
N PHE A 145 11.31 11.27 12.96
CA PHE A 145 12.06 12.44 12.49
C PHE A 145 11.36 13.78 12.75
N ARG A 146 11.89 14.54 13.72
CA ARG A 146 11.29 15.77 14.25
C ARG A 146 10.96 16.84 13.20
N PRO A 147 11.83 17.15 12.21
CA PRO A 147 11.49 18.17 11.20
C PRO A 147 10.24 17.81 10.40
N LEU A 148 10.05 16.52 10.06
CA LEU A 148 8.82 16.08 9.39
C LEU A 148 7.61 16.24 10.31
N ARG A 149 7.71 15.88 11.59
CA ARG A 149 6.61 16.06 12.55
C ARG A 149 6.20 17.53 12.69
N GLN A 150 7.16 18.45 12.75
CA GLN A 150 6.88 19.88 12.82
C GLN A 150 6.19 20.39 11.55
N HIS A 151 6.66 19.95 10.37
CA HIS A 151 6.00 20.28 9.10
C HIS A 151 4.57 19.72 9.02
N LEU A 152 4.36 18.47 9.46
CA LEU A 152 3.03 17.87 9.54
C LEU A 152 2.12 18.63 10.50
N ALA A 153 2.61 19.04 11.66
CA ALA A 153 1.83 19.82 12.62
C ALA A 153 1.37 21.16 12.04
N HIS A 154 2.27 21.86 11.32
CA HIS A 154 1.90 23.09 10.61
C HIS A 154 0.82 22.84 9.56
N ARG A 155 0.98 21.78 8.76
CA ARG A 155 0.03 21.40 7.70
C ARG A 155 -1.33 20.99 8.24
N LEU A 156 -1.38 20.27 9.36
CA LEU A 156 -2.62 19.93 10.06
C LEU A 156 -3.30 21.21 10.59
N GLY A 157 -2.51 22.18 11.09
CA GLY A 157 -3.02 23.50 11.46
C GLY A 157 -3.65 24.28 10.29
N GLU A 158 -3.09 24.19 9.07
CA GLU A 158 -3.73 24.75 7.86
C GLU A 158 -5.06 24.07 7.51
N GLN A 159 -5.29 22.86 8.01
CA GLN A 159 -6.55 22.11 7.89
C GLN A 159 -7.49 22.31 9.09
N GLY A 160 -7.16 23.24 10.00
CA GLY A 160 -7.97 23.53 11.19
C GLY A 160 -7.71 22.60 12.38
N ILE A 161 -6.84 21.60 12.24
CA ILE A 161 -6.51 20.67 13.31
C ILE A 161 -5.44 21.31 14.22
N ASP A 162 -5.84 21.71 15.42
CA ASP A 162 -4.90 22.20 16.43
C ASP A 162 -4.13 21.05 17.10
N ILE A 163 -2.80 21.09 16.98
CA ILE A 163 -1.89 20.09 17.55
C ILE A 163 -1.49 20.47 18.99
N ALA A 164 -1.85 21.64 19.51
CA ALA A 164 -1.50 22.04 20.88
C ALA A 164 -1.95 21.02 21.94
N GLY A 165 -3.10 20.38 21.71
CA GLY A 165 -3.63 19.28 22.54
C GLY A 165 -3.18 17.86 22.14
N GLY A 166 -2.46 17.73 21.02
CA GLY A 166 -2.07 16.44 20.45
C GLY A 166 -0.57 16.23 20.29
N GLU A 167 -0.20 15.09 19.75
CA GLU A 167 1.15 14.79 19.30
C GLU A 167 1.11 13.93 18.01
N ILE A 168 2.24 13.89 17.29
CA ILE A 168 2.36 13.14 16.04
C ILE A 168 3.41 12.05 16.20
N LEU A 169 2.99 10.80 15.99
CA LEU A 169 3.87 9.63 15.88
C LEU A 169 4.03 9.27 14.40
N LEU A 170 5.26 9.31 13.87
CA LEU A 170 5.52 8.79 12.53
C LEU A 170 5.46 7.27 12.53
N THR A 171 5.02 6.71 11.42
CA THR A 171 4.96 5.26 11.16
C THR A 171 5.55 4.95 9.79
N ASP A 172 5.89 3.69 9.54
CA ASP A 172 6.39 3.21 8.25
C ASP A 172 5.30 3.22 7.19
N SER A 173 4.01 3.23 7.56
CA SER A 173 2.88 3.35 6.63
C SER A 173 1.57 3.54 7.39
N GLY A 174 0.52 3.99 6.69
CA GLY A 174 -0.84 4.00 7.22
C GLY A 174 -1.31 2.61 7.71
N THR A 175 -0.89 1.53 7.05
CA THR A 175 -1.20 0.17 7.53
C THR A 175 -0.55 -0.15 8.88
N GLN A 176 0.69 0.27 9.11
CA GLN A 176 1.34 0.12 10.43
C GLN A 176 0.67 1.02 11.47
N ALA A 177 0.23 2.23 11.09
CA ALA A 177 -0.53 3.10 11.97
C ALA A 177 -1.79 2.42 12.49
N ILE A 178 -2.60 1.85 11.60
CA ILE A 178 -3.80 1.10 11.96
C ILE A 178 -3.46 -0.10 12.85
N ASP A 179 -2.41 -0.86 12.52
CA ASP A 179 -1.99 -2.02 13.33
C ASP A 179 -1.58 -1.63 14.75
N LEU A 180 -0.80 -0.55 14.92
CA LEU A 180 -0.41 -0.04 16.24
C LEU A 180 -1.63 0.40 17.05
N ILE A 181 -2.57 1.12 16.43
CA ILE A 181 -3.81 1.54 17.08
C ILE A 181 -4.63 0.33 17.54
N CYS A 182 -4.77 -0.68 16.68
CA CYS A 182 -5.50 -1.90 17.02
C CYS A 182 -4.84 -2.62 18.21
N ARG A 183 -3.52 -2.82 18.19
CA ARG A 183 -2.79 -3.45 19.30
C ARG A 183 -2.88 -2.67 20.61
N TYR A 184 -2.94 -1.34 20.53
CA TYR A 184 -2.99 -0.47 21.70
C TYR A 184 -4.38 -0.45 22.34
N LEU A 185 -5.45 -0.44 21.52
CA LEU A 185 -6.82 -0.21 21.99
C LEU A 185 -7.67 -1.47 22.12
N LEU A 186 -7.33 -2.54 21.39
CA LEU A 186 -8.22 -3.70 21.22
C LEU A 186 -7.66 -4.95 21.89
N GLN A 187 -8.58 -5.80 22.32
CA GLN A 187 -8.33 -7.17 22.76
C GLN A 187 -9.05 -8.16 21.84
N PRO A 188 -8.56 -9.42 21.74
CA PRO A 188 -9.27 -10.47 21.02
C PRO A 188 -10.72 -10.61 21.49
N GLY A 189 -11.67 -10.63 20.56
CA GLY A 189 -13.10 -10.71 20.84
C GLY A 189 -13.83 -9.37 20.98
N ASP A 190 -13.12 -8.24 21.07
CA ASP A 190 -13.74 -6.91 21.01
C ASP A 190 -14.46 -6.70 19.68
N THR A 191 -15.47 -5.82 19.67
CA THR A 191 -16.17 -5.43 18.45
C THR A 191 -15.58 -4.16 17.85
N VAL A 192 -15.38 -4.16 16.53
CA VAL A 192 -14.98 -2.99 15.74
C VAL A 192 -15.99 -2.75 14.64
N LEU A 193 -16.46 -1.50 14.53
CA LEU A 193 -17.29 -1.06 13.42
C LEU A 193 -16.41 -0.62 12.24
N VAL A 194 -16.87 -0.91 11.03
CA VAL A 194 -16.30 -0.39 9.78
C VAL A 194 -17.42 0.00 8.83
N ASP A 195 -17.12 0.83 7.84
CA ASP A 195 -18.04 1.07 6.74
C ASP A 195 -18.37 -0.23 5.98
N ASP A 196 -19.57 -0.29 5.39
CA ASP A 196 -19.95 -1.35 4.48
C ASP A 196 -20.52 -0.75 3.17
N PRO A 197 -19.73 -0.77 2.07
CA PRO A 197 -18.36 -1.31 1.95
C PRO A 197 -17.29 -0.39 2.57
N CYS A 198 -16.13 -0.93 2.95
CA CYS A 198 -14.94 -0.20 3.41
C CYS A 198 -13.67 -0.57 2.62
N TYR A 199 -12.55 0.10 2.90
CA TYR A 199 -11.26 -0.32 2.38
C TYR A 199 -10.93 -1.75 2.85
N PHE A 200 -10.75 -2.67 1.90
CA PHE A 200 -10.48 -4.09 2.17
C PHE A 200 -9.32 -4.34 3.15
N ASN A 201 -8.31 -3.44 3.20
CA ASN A 201 -7.18 -3.61 4.10
C ASN A 201 -7.54 -3.37 5.57
N PHE A 202 -8.60 -2.60 5.86
CA PHE A 202 -9.12 -2.50 7.22
C PHE A 202 -9.57 -3.88 7.70
N GLN A 203 -10.35 -4.59 6.89
CA GLN A 203 -10.79 -5.95 7.19
C GLN A 203 -9.59 -6.88 7.39
N ALA A 204 -8.63 -6.85 6.46
CA ALA A 204 -7.45 -7.70 6.53
C ALA A 204 -6.64 -7.49 7.81
N VAL A 205 -6.42 -6.23 8.25
CA VAL A 205 -5.68 -5.92 9.49
C VAL A 205 -6.49 -6.32 10.71
N LEU A 206 -7.77 -5.94 10.78
CA LEU A 206 -8.65 -6.21 11.93
C LEU A 206 -8.78 -7.72 12.19
N LEU A 207 -8.90 -8.54 11.14
CA LEU A 207 -8.96 -10.00 11.26
C LEU A 207 -7.69 -10.59 11.92
N THR A 208 -6.52 -9.96 11.79
CA THR A 208 -5.30 -10.42 12.47
C THR A 208 -5.35 -10.23 13.99
N HIS A 209 -6.14 -9.26 14.47
CA HIS A 209 -6.38 -8.97 15.89
C HIS A 209 -7.49 -9.81 16.52
N ARG A 210 -8.15 -10.68 15.72
CA ARG A 210 -9.22 -11.58 16.19
C ARG A 210 -10.39 -10.82 16.83
N VAL A 211 -10.68 -9.64 16.32
CA VAL A 211 -11.85 -8.84 16.70
C VAL A 211 -13.09 -9.30 15.92
N LYS A 212 -14.27 -8.95 16.43
CA LYS A 212 -15.54 -9.10 15.72
C LYS A 212 -15.75 -7.86 14.85
N LEU A 213 -15.86 -8.07 13.54
CA LEU A 213 -16.09 -7.00 12.58
C LEU A 213 -17.58 -6.83 12.32
N VAL A 214 -18.10 -5.62 12.46
CA VAL A 214 -19.50 -5.29 12.14
C VAL A 214 -19.51 -4.15 11.11
N GLY A 215 -20.18 -4.39 9.98
CA GLY A 215 -20.33 -3.41 8.90
C GLY A 215 -21.47 -2.44 9.18
N VAL A 216 -21.24 -1.15 8.96
CA VAL A 216 -22.23 -0.08 8.99
C VAL A 216 -22.46 0.39 7.56
N PRO A 217 -23.70 0.30 7.01
CA PRO A 217 -23.98 0.70 5.64
C PRO A 217 -23.46 2.12 5.31
N TYR A 218 -22.73 2.26 4.21
CA TYR A 218 -22.22 3.55 3.78
C TYR A 218 -23.11 4.19 2.72
N THR A 219 -23.59 5.40 3.00
CA THR A 219 -24.50 6.17 2.15
C THR A 219 -23.75 7.26 1.38
N HIS A 220 -24.45 8.00 0.51
CA HIS A 220 -23.88 9.16 -0.18
C HIS A 220 -23.43 10.29 0.76
N SER A 221 -23.89 10.29 2.01
CA SER A 221 -23.59 11.30 3.02
C SER A 221 -22.66 10.82 4.15
N GLY A 222 -22.10 9.61 4.04
CA GLY A 222 -21.32 8.96 5.10
C GLY A 222 -22.00 7.71 5.66
N PRO A 223 -21.57 7.18 6.82
CA PRO A 223 -22.20 6.02 7.44
C PRO A 223 -23.68 6.30 7.76
N ASP A 224 -24.51 5.26 7.63
CA ASP A 224 -25.90 5.28 8.10
C ASP A 224 -25.90 5.39 9.63
N LEU A 225 -26.35 6.53 10.13
CA LEU A 225 -26.28 6.86 11.55
C LEU A 225 -27.30 6.08 12.40
N ASP A 226 -28.42 5.67 11.81
CA ASP A 226 -29.42 4.88 12.53
C ASP A 226 -28.92 3.43 12.67
N ALA A 227 -28.33 2.88 11.60
CA ALA A 227 -27.65 1.59 11.65
C ALA A 227 -26.42 1.63 12.60
N PHE A 228 -25.66 2.73 12.59
CA PHE A 228 -24.54 2.93 13.52
C PHE A 228 -25.02 2.91 14.98
N ALA A 229 -26.08 3.65 15.32
CA ALA A 229 -26.61 3.71 16.68
C ALA A 229 -27.12 2.33 17.16
N ASN A 230 -27.78 1.58 16.27
CA ASN A 230 -28.21 0.22 16.54
C ASN A 230 -27.02 -0.70 16.81
N ALA A 231 -26.01 -0.69 15.93
CA ALA A 231 -24.80 -1.50 16.10
C ALA A 231 -24.00 -1.12 17.37
N ALA A 232 -23.96 0.19 17.69
CA ALA A 232 -23.32 0.70 18.90
C ALA A 232 -24.00 0.19 20.18
N THR A 233 -25.33 0.11 20.16
CA THR A 233 -26.12 -0.42 21.27
C THR A 233 -26.01 -1.94 21.39
N GLU A 234 -26.11 -2.65 20.26
CA GLU A 234 -26.15 -4.11 20.23
C GLU A 234 -24.79 -4.74 20.57
N HIS A 235 -23.70 -4.15 20.07
CA HIS A 235 -22.38 -4.79 20.10
C HIS A 235 -21.34 -4.09 20.98
N ALA A 236 -21.68 -2.93 21.55
CA ALA A 236 -20.79 -2.11 22.40
C ALA A 236 -19.34 -2.01 21.85
N PRO A 237 -19.17 -1.53 20.60
CA PRO A 237 -17.89 -1.55 19.92
C PRO A 237 -16.86 -0.62 20.57
N LYS A 238 -15.59 -1.02 20.51
CA LYS A 238 -14.48 -0.21 21.03
C LYS A 238 -14.00 0.85 20.05
N LEU A 239 -14.13 0.56 18.77
CA LEU A 239 -13.50 1.33 17.72
C LEU A 239 -14.38 1.37 16.46
N TYR A 240 -14.39 2.51 15.78
CA TYR A 240 -14.89 2.67 14.42
C TYR A 240 -13.79 3.25 13.53
N ILE A 241 -13.54 2.64 12.38
CA ILE A 241 -12.55 3.12 11.40
C ILE A 241 -13.22 3.42 10.05
N SER A 242 -12.96 4.62 9.54
CA SER A 242 -13.49 5.12 8.25
C SER A 242 -12.42 5.92 7.52
N ASN A 243 -12.54 5.99 6.19
CA ASN A 243 -11.76 6.94 5.40
C ASN A 243 -12.27 8.38 5.62
N ALA A 244 -11.34 9.34 5.68
CA ALA A 244 -11.65 10.77 5.70
C ALA A 244 -11.82 11.30 4.27
N GLY A 245 -12.83 12.14 4.05
CA GLY A 245 -13.07 12.75 2.75
C GLY A 245 -13.37 11.72 1.66
N LEU A 246 -12.38 11.41 0.81
CA LEU A 246 -12.52 10.51 -0.34
C LEU A 246 -12.59 9.04 0.10
N HIS A 247 -13.82 8.54 0.28
CA HIS A 247 -14.07 7.18 0.76
C HIS A 247 -13.64 6.10 -0.25
N ASN A 248 -13.06 5.00 0.24
CA ASN A 248 -12.65 3.85 -0.56
C ASN A 248 -13.47 2.62 -0.13
N PRO A 249 -14.30 2.03 -1.02
CA PRO A 249 -14.20 2.12 -2.48
C PRO A 249 -15.10 3.15 -3.15
N THR A 250 -16.06 3.73 -2.43
CA THR A 250 -17.24 4.37 -3.06
C THR A 250 -16.97 5.73 -3.73
N GLY A 251 -15.91 6.43 -3.31
CA GLY A 251 -15.64 7.82 -3.68
C GLY A 251 -16.62 8.83 -3.07
N GLY A 252 -17.46 8.38 -2.14
CA GLY A 252 -18.36 9.23 -1.35
C GLY A 252 -17.61 10.12 -0.37
N ILE A 253 -18.30 11.14 0.15
CA ILE A 253 -17.75 12.09 1.12
C ILE A 253 -18.78 12.28 2.23
N MET A 254 -18.32 12.18 3.47
CA MET A 254 -19.16 12.43 4.65
C MET A 254 -19.56 13.90 4.71
N THR A 255 -20.84 14.18 4.94
CA THR A 255 -21.29 15.58 5.12
C THR A 255 -20.93 16.10 6.51
N PRO A 256 -20.74 17.42 6.70
CA PRO A 256 -20.51 17.99 8.02
C PRO A 256 -21.61 17.64 9.05
N ALA A 257 -22.88 17.59 8.61
CA ALA A 257 -23.98 17.21 9.48
C ALA A 257 -23.87 15.75 9.97
N THR A 258 -23.49 14.84 9.07
CA THR A 258 -23.21 13.43 9.43
C THR A 258 -22.03 13.34 10.40
N ALA A 259 -20.95 14.07 10.15
CA ALA A 259 -19.75 14.09 10.99
C ALA A 259 -20.07 14.52 12.43
N HIS A 260 -20.80 15.62 12.62
CA HIS A 260 -21.21 16.07 13.96
C HIS A 260 -22.09 15.06 14.69
N ARG A 261 -23.05 14.43 13.99
CA ARG A 261 -23.92 13.42 14.60
C ARG A 261 -23.16 12.14 14.95
N LEU A 262 -22.24 11.71 14.09
CA LEU A 262 -21.37 10.57 14.33
C LEU A 262 -20.51 10.78 15.60
N LEU A 263 -19.93 11.98 15.76
CA LEU A 263 -19.15 12.31 16.96
C LEU A 263 -19.99 12.22 18.24
N LYS A 264 -21.23 12.75 18.22
CA LYS A 264 -22.15 12.64 19.37
C LYS A 264 -22.52 11.19 19.69
N LEU A 265 -22.74 10.35 18.68
CA LEU A 265 -23.01 8.93 18.87
C LEU A 265 -21.78 8.21 19.45
N ALA A 266 -20.59 8.50 18.93
CA ALA A 266 -19.35 7.96 19.43
C ALA A 266 -19.09 8.39 20.89
N GLU A 267 -19.42 9.63 21.24
CA GLU A 267 -19.38 10.13 22.61
C GLU A 267 -20.33 9.36 23.53
N ALA A 268 -21.61 9.28 23.16
CA ALA A 268 -22.64 8.63 23.96
C ALA A 268 -22.35 7.15 24.25
N HIS A 269 -21.66 6.46 23.33
CA HIS A 269 -21.32 5.04 23.45
C HIS A 269 -19.86 4.78 23.83
N GLY A 270 -19.04 5.83 24.05
CA GLY A 270 -17.63 5.67 24.40
C GLY A 270 -16.78 5.01 23.31
N ILE A 271 -17.12 5.22 22.04
CA ILE A 271 -16.43 4.63 20.88
C ILE A 271 -15.25 5.52 20.47
N THR A 272 -14.08 4.92 20.28
CA THR A 272 -12.92 5.59 19.69
C THR A 272 -13.03 5.62 18.16
N LEU A 273 -12.73 6.76 17.55
CA LEU A 273 -12.80 6.92 16.10
C LEU A 273 -11.40 6.92 15.49
N VAL A 274 -11.22 6.20 14.39
CA VAL A 274 -10.00 6.23 13.58
C VAL A 274 -10.34 6.82 12.22
N GLU A 275 -9.77 7.98 11.95
CA GLU A 275 -9.95 8.72 10.71
C GLU A 275 -8.76 8.50 9.76
N ASP A 276 -8.98 7.75 8.68
CA ASP A 276 -7.95 7.44 7.68
C ASP A 276 -7.97 8.44 6.51
N ASN A 277 -7.10 9.46 6.56
CA ASN A 277 -7.02 10.56 5.58
C ASN A 277 -5.94 10.37 4.51
N ILE A 278 -5.66 9.12 4.13
CA ILE A 278 -4.60 8.81 3.15
C ILE A 278 -4.83 9.46 1.78
N PHE A 279 -6.08 9.72 1.42
CA PHE A 279 -6.46 10.29 0.12
C PHE A 279 -6.73 11.79 0.15
N GLY A 280 -6.63 12.47 1.30
CA GLY A 280 -7.00 13.88 1.45
C GLY A 280 -6.35 14.79 0.40
N ASP A 281 -5.10 14.52 0.03
CA ASP A 281 -4.36 15.30 -0.95
C ASP A 281 -4.90 15.19 -2.38
N PHE A 282 -5.71 14.19 -2.70
CA PHE A 282 -6.38 14.09 -3.99
C PHE A 282 -7.69 14.88 -4.06
N HIS A 283 -8.19 15.38 -2.94
CA HIS A 283 -9.39 16.19 -2.91
C HIS A 283 -9.06 17.63 -3.35
N PRO A 284 -9.82 18.26 -4.27
CA PRO A 284 -9.53 19.62 -4.73
C PRO A 284 -9.80 20.70 -3.69
N SER A 285 -10.64 20.40 -2.69
CA SER A 285 -11.07 21.32 -1.63
C SER A 285 -10.91 20.69 -0.23
N PRO A 286 -10.97 21.44 0.86
CA PRO A 286 -11.04 20.85 2.20
C PRO A 286 -12.32 20.01 2.37
N THR A 287 -12.22 18.89 3.10
CA THR A 287 -13.36 18.08 3.56
C THR A 287 -13.42 18.12 5.08
N PRO A 288 -14.61 18.00 5.70
CA PRO A 288 -14.70 17.97 7.16
C PRO A 288 -13.85 16.81 7.71
N LEU A 289 -13.00 17.12 8.70
CA LEU A 289 -12.20 16.14 9.41
C LEU A 289 -12.77 15.94 10.81
N LEU A 290 -13.02 14.69 11.20
CA LEU A 290 -13.48 14.35 12.54
C LEU A 290 -12.49 14.84 13.60
N ALA A 291 -11.19 14.73 13.32
CA ALA A 291 -10.15 15.18 14.24
C ALA A 291 -10.19 16.69 14.52
N GLU A 292 -10.55 17.50 13.50
CA GLU A 292 -10.75 18.95 13.64
C GLU A 292 -11.93 19.24 14.56
N LEU A 293 -13.07 18.59 14.31
CA LEU A 293 -14.32 18.82 15.05
C LEU A 293 -14.28 18.30 16.50
N ASP A 294 -13.49 17.27 16.75
CA ASP A 294 -13.37 16.58 18.05
C ASP A 294 -12.21 17.09 18.90
N GLY A 295 -11.23 17.78 18.31
CA GLY A 295 -10.04 18.25 19.05
C GLY A 295 -9.18 17.10 19.63
N PHE A 296 -9.20 15.93 18.99
CA PHE A 296 -8.52 14.70 19.43
C PHE A 296 -8.98 14.10 20.76
N GLU A 297 -10.17 14.45 21.27
CA GLU A 297 -10.71 13.81 22.47
C GLU A 297 -10.89 12.29 22.30
N ARG A 298 -11.45 11.83 21.19
CA ARG A 298 -11.65 10.39 20.87
C ARG A 298 -11.26 10.01 19.44
N VAL A 299 -10.85 10.97 18.63
CA VAL A 299 -10.42 10.72 17.25
C VAL A 299 -8.90 10.54 17.16
N LEU A 300 -8.46 9.49 16.48
CA LEU A 300 -7.09 9.30 15.99
C LEU A 300 -7.06 9.55 14.49
N HIS A 301 -6.27 10.52 14.06
CA HIS A 301 -6.08 10.86 12.65
C HIS A 301 -4.90 10.11 12.06
N ILE A 302 -5.07 9.50 10.90
CA ILE A 302 -4.02 8.80 10.16
C ILE A 302 -3.78 9.49 8.83
N GLY A 303 -2.52 9.73 8.51
CA GLY A 303 -2.09 10.15 7.18
C GLY A 303 -0.96 9.29 6.61
N SER A 304 -0.74 9.39 5.31
CA SER A 304 0.31 8.65 4.62
C SER A 304 0.71 9.31 3.30
N PHE A 305 1.98 9.14 2.94
CA PHE A 305 2.52 9.58 1.65
C PHE A 305 2.69 8.43 0.65
N SER A 306 2.26 7.21 1.02
CA SER A 306 2.45 6.03 0.16
C SER A 306 1.68 6.08 -1.15
N LYS A 307 0.58 6.84 -1.20
CA LYS A 307 -0.26 6.99 -2.41
C LYS A 307 0.13 8.18 -3.25
N THR A 308 0.76 9.18 -2.66
CA THR A 308 1.10 10.45 -3.31
C THR A 308 2.55 10.54 -3.77
N LEU A 309 3.49 9.99 -3.00
CA LEU A 309 4.93 10.04 -3.26
C LEU A 309 5.52 8.71 -3.67
N SER A 310 5.48 7.70 -2.79
CA SER A 310 6.22 6.46 -3.01
C SER A 310 5.69 5.30 -2.18
N ALA A 311 5.45 4.17 -2.85
CA ALA A 311 5.26 2.88 -2.19
C ALA A 311 6.58 2.27 -1.68
N ALA A 312 7.75 2.80 -2.08
CA ALA A 312 9.06 2.32 -1.67
C ALA A 312 9.63 3.09 -0.47
N ALA A 313 9.56 4.43 -0.49
CA ALA A 313 9.93 5.29 0.64
C ALA A 313 8.70 5.58 1.50
N ARG A 314 8.20 4.56 2.20
CA ARG A 314 6.93 4.63 2.92
C ARG A 314 7.06 5.43 4.21
N VAL A 315 6.11 6.34 4.41
CA VAL A 315 5.93 7.14 5.63
C VAL A 315 4.43 7.32 5.86
N GLY A 316 3.97 6.96 7.06
CA GLY A 316 2.67 7.31 7.60
C GLY A 316 2.83 8.09 8.90
N TYR A 317 1.71 8.50 9.50
CA TYR A 317 1.70 9.09 10.84
C TYR A 317 0.34 8.89 11.51
N ILE A 318 0.36 8.94 12.85
CA ILE A 318 -0.81 9.04 13.71
C ILE A 318 -0.74 10.40 14.40
N ALA A 319 -1.83 11.16 14.37
CA ALA A 319 -2.03 12.34 15.20
C ALA A 319 -3.20 12.09 16.16
N GLY A 320 -3.03 12.45 17.42
CA GLY A 320 -4.03 12.22 18.48
C GLY A 320 -3.60 12.84 19.80
N ARG A 321 -4.41 12.66 20.85
CA ARG A 321 -4.09 13.13 22.20
C ARG A 321 -2.75 12.57 22.70
N ARG A 322 -2.03 13.36 23.50
CA ARG A 322 -0.64 13.08 23.91
C ARG A 322 -0.47 11.74 24.63
N ASP A 323 -1.33 11.43 25.60
CA ASP A 323 -1.30 10.17 26.37
C ASP A 323 -1.47 8.93 25.48
N TRP A 324 -2.29 9.00 24.42
CA TRP A 324 -2.40 7.89 23.46
C TRP A 324 -1.15 7.77 22.59
N ILE A 325 -0.59 8.90 22.16
CA ILE A 325 0.63 8.91 21.35
C ILE A 325 1.84 8.40 22.14
N GLU A 326 1.95 8.73 23.42
CA GLU A 326 2.97 8.18 24.33
C GLU A 326 2.86 6.65 24.42
N GLY A 327 1.68 6.11 24.70
CA GLY A 327 1.47 4.65 24.77
C GLY A 327 1.70 3.93 23.43
N LEU A 328 1.29 4.55 22.31
CA LEU A 328 1.59 4.04 20.96
C LEU A 328 3.09 4.07 20.65
N THR A 329 3.82 5.05 21.18
CA THR A 329 5.27 5.17 21.01
C THR A 329 5.99 4.03 21.72
N ASP A 330 5.62 3.75 22.97
CA ASP A 330 6.17 2.63 23.74
C ASP A 330 5.90 1.29 23.05
N LEU A 331 4.66 1.09 22.59
CA LEU A 331 4.28 -0.10 21.84
C LEU A 331 5.11 -0.26 20.55
N LYS A 332 5.28 0.82 19.79
CA LYS A 332 6.08 0.80 18.56
C LYS A 332 7.55 0.45 18.85
N LEU A 333 8.13 1.03 19.90
CA LEU A 333 9.49 0.70 20.35
C LEU A 333 9.60 -0.79 20.68
N ALA A 334 8.61 -1.37 21.35
CA ALA A 334 8.57 -2.79 21.67
C ALA A 334 8.46 -3.70 20.43
N THR A 335 7.74 -3.28 19.39
CA THR A 335 7.50 -4.12 18.20
C THR A 335 8.51 -3.94 17.07
N SER A 336 9.24 -2.83 17.04
CA SER A 336 10.10 -2.48 15.89
C SER A 336 11.48 -1.98 16.26
N PHE A 337 11.74 -1.73 17.56
CA PHE A 337 13.04 -1.28 18.09
C PHE A 337 13.68 -0.17 17.26
N GLY A 338 12.96 0.96 17.16
CA GLY A 338 13.38 2.16 16.44
C GLY A 338 12.42 2.58 15.32
N CYS A 339 12.79 3.63 14.61
CA CYS A 339 12.03 4.21 13.50
C CYS A 339 12.87 4.19 12.22
N ASN A 340 12.22 3.96 11.07
CA ASN A 340 12.79 4.28 9.77
C ASN A 340 13.17 5.77 9.73
N ALA A 341 14.47 6.06 9.72
CA ALA A 341 14.97 7.44 9.75
C ALA A 341 15.11 8.04 8.35
N LEU A 342 15.35 7.21 7.33
CA LEU A 342 15.68 7.68 5.98
C LEU A 342 14.44 8.10 5.19
N SER A 343 13.35 7.31 5.23
CA SER A 343 12.15 7.65 4.45
C SER A 343 11.49 8.96 4.89
N PRO A 344 11.36 9.26 6.20
CA PRO A 344 10.90 10.56 6.67
C PRO A 344 11.76 11.73 6.20
N GLN A 345 13.08 11.58 6.13
CA GLN A 345 13.97 12.62 5.62
C GLN A 345 13.73 12.89 4.13
N ILE A 346 13.58 11.83 3.32
CA ILE A 346 13.27 11.95 1.88
C ILE A 346 11.93 12.66 1.69
N VAL A 347 10.91 12.25 2.43
CA VAL A 347 9.58 12.87 2.37
C VAL A 347 9.64 14.33 2.79
N HIS A 348 10.30 14.63 3.91
CA HIS A 348 10.47 16.00 4.39
C HIS A 348 11.13 16.90 3.34
N ALA A 349 12.23 16.45 2.73
CA ALA A 349 12.93 17.21 1.70
C ALA A 349 12.03 17.57 0.49
N LEU A 350 11.13 16.66 0.10
CA LEU A 350 10.17 16.90 -0.98
C LEU A 350 9.01 17.81 -0.59
N LEU A 351 8.61 17.79 0.67
CA LEU A 351 7.53 18.62 1.19
C LEU A 351 7.96 20.09 1.31
N ILE A 352 9.21 20.36 1.70
CA ILE A 352 9.69 21.73 1.93
C ILE A 352 10.23 22.44 0.68
N ASP A 353 10.60 21.72 -0.39
CA ASP A 353 11.16 22.32 -1.62
C ASP A 353 10.10 22.78 -2.64
N GLY A 354 8.81 22.67 -2.28
CA GLY A 354 7.66 23.00 -3.11
C GLY A 354 7.39 22.02 -4.27
N THR A 355 8.22 21.00 -4.46
CA THR A 355 8.00 19.96 -5.48
C THR A 355 6.74 19.19 -5.20
N TYR A 356 6.46 18.87 -3.93
CA TYR A 356 5.26 18.14 -3.56
C TYR A 356 3.98 18.86 -3.97
N ARG A 357 3.86 20.15 -3.67
CA ARG A 357 2.67 20.94 -3.98
C ARG A 357 2.36 20.93 -5.49
N ARG A 358 3.36 21.25 -6.33
CA ARG A 358 3.22 21.22 -7.79
C ARG A 358 2.88 19.82 -8.32
N HIS A 359 3.49 18.79 -7.73
CA HIS A 359 3.21 17.39 -8.07
C HIS A 359 1.75 17.04 -7.78
N ILE A 360 1.23 17.38 -6.60
CA ILE A 360 -0.18 17.14 -6.24
C ILE A 360 -1.16 17.92 -7.12
N GLU A 361 -0.88 19.20 -7.40
CA GLU A 361 -1.71 20.00 -8.32
C GLU A 361 -1.78 19.37 -9.71
N SER A 362 -0.64 18.97 -10.27
CA SER A 362 -0.57 18.24 -11.55
C SER A 362 -1.32 16.91 -11.50
N LEU A 363 -1.15 16.16 -10.42
CA LEU A 363 -1.76 14.84 -10.24
C LEU A 363 -3.29 14.94 -10.13
N ARG A 364 -3.82 15.94 -9.43
CA ARG A 364 -5.28 16.20 -9.35
C ARG A 364 -5.88 16.42 -10.73
N THR A 365 -5.24 17.23 -11.57
CA THR A 365 -5.69 17.45 -12.97
C THR A 365 -5.70 16.14 -13.76
N ARG A 366 -4.61 15.37 -13.71
CA ARG A 366 -4.52 14.07 -14.40
C ARG A 366 -5.56 13.08 -13.92
N LEU A 367 -5.83 13.05 -12.61
CA LEU A 367 -6.87 12.19 -12.03
C LEU A 367 -8.27 12.62 -12.48
N ALA A 368 -8.56 13.93 -12.57
CA ALA A 368 -9.84 14.43 -13.06
C ALA A 368 -10.10 14.03 -14.53
N ASP A 369 -9.08 14.13 -15.38
CA ASP A 369 -9.16 13.69 -16.78
C ASP A 369 -9.39 12.18 -16.88
N ALA A 370 -8.59 11.39 -16.15
CA ALA A 370 -8.72 9.94 -16.11
C ALA A 370 -10.07 9.48 -15.53
N MET A 371 -10.59 10.19 -14.54
CA MET A 371 -11.92 9.96 -13.96
C MET A 371 -13.00 10.14 -15.00
N THR A 372 -12.97 11.24 -15.76
CA THR A 372 -13.94 11.52 -16.82
C THR A 372 -13.89 10.46 -17.92
N LEU A 373 -12.68 10.12 -18.39
CA LEU A 373 -12.48 9.10 -19.41
C LEU A 373 -13.00 7.72 -18.96
N THR A 374 -12.60 7.29 -17.76
CA THR A 374 -12.97 5.98 -17.21
C THR A 374 -14.47 5.90 -16.97
N ALA A 375 -15.07 6.94 -16.38
CA ALA A 375 -16.51 7.02 -16.14
C ALA A 375 -17.33 6.85 -17.43
N ASN A 376 -16.94 7.53 -18.51
CA ASN A 376 -17.64 7.43 -19.80
C ASN A 376 -17.52 6.03 -20.40
N ARG A 377 -16.35 5.39 -20.30
CA ARG A 377 -16.15 4.04 -20.82
C ARG A 377 -16.87 2.97 -20.02
N LEU A 378 -16.94 3.11 -18.68
CA LEU A 378 -17.71 2.20 -17.82
C LEU A 378 -19.21 2.28 -18.14
N LYS A 379 -19.75 3.50 -18.29
CA LYS A 379 -21.13 3.68 -18.74
C LYS A 379 -21.39 3.07 -20.11
N ALA A 380 -20.46 3.22 -21.06
CA ALA A 380 -20.56 2.58 -22.38
C ALA A 380 -20.47 1.04 -22.34
N THR A 381 -20.02 0.44 -21.23
CA THR A 381 -20.09 -1.01 -21.00
C THR A 381 -21.37 -1.46 -20.31
N GLY A 382 -22.27 -0.54 -19.93
CA GLY A 382 -23.51 -0.85 -19.23
C GLY A 382 -23.38 -0.90 -17.71
N LEU A 383 -22.30 -0.33 -17.15
CA LEU A 383 -22.14 -0.19 -15.70
C LEU A 383 -22.63 1.19 -15.24
N ASP A 384 -23.30 1.22 -14.09
CA ASP A 384 -23.76 2.45 -13.44
C ASP A 384 -22.79 2.89 -12.34
N LEU A 385 -22.51 4.18 -12.26
CA LEU A 385 -21.63 4.70 -11.21
C LEU A 385 -22.45 5.01 -9.96
N TRP A 386 -22.02 4.51 -8.80
CA TRP A 386 -22.69 4.79 -7.53
C TRP A 386 -22.69 6.29 -7.21
N THR A 387 -21.55 6.96 -7.40
CA THR A 387 -21.48 8.43 -7.35
C THR A 387 -20.51 8.93 -8.41
N LYS A 388 -20.53 10.24 -8.67
CA LYS A 388 -19.46 10.94 -9.39
C LYS A 388 -18.55 11.61 -8.34
N PRO A 389 -17.37 11.05 -8.03
CA PRO A 389 -16.50 11.61 -6.99
C PRO A 389 -16.01 13.01 -7.37
N GLN A 390 -15.81 13.86 -6.37
CA GLN A 390 -15.24 15.20 -6.54
C GLN A 390 -13.72 15.18 -6.79
N GLY A 391 -13.06 14.07 -6.46
CA GLY A 391 -11.64 13.85 -6.63
C GLY A 391 -11.25 12.40 -6.36
N GLY A 392 -9.97 12.15 -6.14
CA GLY A 392 -9.47 10.81 -5.84
C GLY A 392 -9.21 9.96 -7.08
N MET A 393 -9.04 8.66 -6.83
CA MET A 393 -8.56 7.71 -7.85
C MET A 393 -9.52 6.56 -8.13
N PHE A 394 -10.66 6.48 -7.43
CA PHE A 394 -11.56 5.33 -7.51
C PHE A 394 -12.94 5.68 -8.03
N LEU A 395 -13.49 4.78 -8.84
CA LEU A 395 -14.90 4.71 -9.19
C LEU A 395 -15.48 3.40 -8.66
N TRP A 396 -16.66 3.49 -8.07
CA TRP A 396 -17.46 2.35 -7.65
C TRP A 396 -18.62 2.16 -8.61
N ALA A 397 -18.56 1.06 -9.36
CA ALA A 397 -19.45 0.83 -10.48
C ALA A 397 -20.30 -0.42 -10.23
N ARG A 398 -21.61 -0.27 -10.38
CA ARG A 398 -22.61 -1.32 -10.29
C ARG A 398 -22.69 -2.05 -11.63
N LEU A 399 -22.64 -3.36 -11.56
CA LEU A 399 -22.95 -4.26 -12.67
C LEU A 399 -24.47 -4.24 -12.94
N PRO A 400 -24.91 -4.67 -14.13
CA PRO A 400 -26.32 -4.88 -14.39
C PRO A 400 -26.99 -5.79 -13.34
N ASP A 401 -28.27 -5.56 -13.08
CA ASP A 401 -29.01 -6.26 -12.02
C ASP A 401 -28.91 -7.79 -12.16
N GLY A 402 -28.67 -8.47 -11.04
CA GLY A 402 -28.54 -9.93 -10.97
C GLY A 402 -27.14 -10.48 -11.25
N MET A 403 -26.17 -9.67 -11.69
CA MET A 403 -24.78 -10.12 -11.88
C MET A 403 -23.97 -10.11 -10.58
N ASP A 404 -23.10 -11.11 -10.44
CA ASP A 404 -22.08 -11.19 -9.40
C ASP A 404 -20.70 -10.80 -9.98
N SER A 405 -20.01 -9.87 -9.32
CA SER A 405 -18.67 -9.41 -9.65
C SER A 405 -17.58 -10.47 -9.48
N GLY A 406 -17.79 -11.50 -8.66
CA GLY A 406 -16.84 -12.58 -8.42
C GLY A 406 -16.55 -13.41 -9.69
N PRO A 407 -17.57 -14.02 -10.32
CA PRO A 407 -17.44 -14.68 -11.62
C PRO A 407 -16.84 -13.78 -12.71
N VAL A 408 -17.30 -12.53 -12.81
CA VAL A 408 -16.78 -11.55 -13.78
C VAL A 408 -15.28 -11.31 -13.59
N ALA A 409 -14.81 -11.14 -12.35
CA ALA A 409 -13.41 -10.93 -12.07
C ALA A 409 -12.53 -12.16 -12.30
N ARG A 410 -13.04 -13.37 -12.04
CA ARG A 410 -12.32 -14.62 -12.36
C ARG A 410 -12.09 -14.75 -13.87
N HIS A 411 -13.14 -14.52 -14.66
CA HIS A 411 -13.02 -14.55 -16.12
C HIS A 411 -12.05 -13.47 -16.64
N ALA A 412 -12.12 -12.26 -16.09
CA ALA A 412 -11.19 -11.19 -16.47
C ALA A 412 -9.72 -11.53 -16.12
N LEU A 413 -9.50 -12.22 -15.00
CA LEU A 413 -8.16 -12.65 -14.58
C LEU A 413 -7.54 -13.65 -15.56
N GLU A 414 -8.32 -14.58 -16.11
CA GLU A 414 -7.87 -15.53 -17.15
C GLU A 414 -7.37 -14.82 -18.42
N LYS A 415 -7.84 -13.59 -18.65
CA LYS A 415 -7.42 -12.72 -19.76
C LYS A 415 -6.35 -11.69 -19.35
N GLY A 416 -5.76 -11.82 -18.16
CA GLY A 416 -4.70 -10.91 -17.68
C GLY A 416 -5.20 -9.55 -17.21
N VAL A 417 -6.46 -9.44 -16.75
CA VAL A 417 -7.03 -8.21 -16.19
C VAL A 417 -7.45 -8.43 -14.73
N VAL A 418 -6.78 -7.77 -13.80
CA VAL A 418 -7.08 -7.85 -12.36
C VAL A 418 -8.15 -6.82 -11.99
N LEU A 419 -9.39 -7.29 -11.82
CA LEU A 419 -10.52 -6.53 -11.29
C LEU A 419 -10.59 -6.63 -9.76
N ALA A 420 -11.36 -5.73 -9.13
CA ALA A 420 -11.62 -5.75 -7.69
C ALA A 420 -13.12 -5.95 -7.41
N PRO A 421 -13.57 -7.21 -7.18
CA PRO A 421 -14.95 -7.58 -6.83
C PRO A 421 -15.47 -6.86 -5.61
N GLY A 422 -16.76 -6.56 -5.57
CA GLY A 422 -17.28 -5.69 -4.53
C GLY A 422 -17.27 -6.29 -3.13
N ASN A 423 -17.49 -7.60 -3.02
CA ASN A 423 -17.50 -8.29 -1.72
C ASN A 423 -16.14 -8.33 -1.01
N VAL A 424 -15.02 -8.03 -1.69
CA VAL A 424 -13.74 -7.86 -0.99
C VAL A 424 -13.70 -6.58 -0.15
N PHE A 425 -14.64 -5.65 -0.38
CA PHE A 425 -14.82 -4.41 0.37
C PHE A 425 -15.98 -4.47 1.36
N SER A 426 -16.80 -5.53 1.36
CA SER A 426 -18.03 -5.60 2.17
C SER A 426 -17.93 -6.70 3.21
N PRO A 427 -17.78 -6.38 4.51
CA PRO A 427 -17.82 -7.37 5.57
C PRO A 427 -19.11 -8.20 5.56
N SER A 428 -20.25 -7.58 5.20
CA SER A 428 -21.55 -8.25 5.14
C SER A 428 -21.83 -8.94 3.81
N CYS A 429 -20.88 -8.91 2.85
CA CYS A 429 -21.01 -9.49 1.51
C CYS A 429 -22.23 -8.98 0.71
N THR A 430 -22.61 -7.72 0.92
CA THR A 430 -23.77 -7.05 0.26
C THR A 430 -23.37 -6.33 -1.04
N ALA A 431 -22.09 -6.32 -1.38
CA ALA A 431 -21.53 -5.61 -2.53
C ALA A 431 -21.28 -6.50 -3.76
N ALA A 432 -21.92 -7.66 -3.86
CA ALA A 432 -21.67 -8.63 -4.93
C ALA A 432 -21.84 -8.03 -6.34
N GLY A 433 -22.80 -7.12 -6.52
CA GLY A 433 -23.07 -6.43 -7.79
C GLY A 433 -22.16 -5.25 -8.11
N PHE A 434 -21.03 -5.06 -7.42
CA PHE A 434 -20.15 -3.90 -7.62
C PHE A 434 -18.71 -4.28 -7.98
N LEU A 435 -18.03 -3.36 -8.67
CA LEU A 435 -16.60 -3.42 -8.97
C LEU A 435 -15.96 -2.06 -8.66
N ARG A 436 -14.75 -2.08 -8.07
CA ARG A 436 -13.92 -0.88 -7.93
C ARG A 436 -12.96 -0.74 -9.11
N PHE A 437 -12.91 0.45 -9.69
CA PHE A 437 -11.95 0.82 -10.73
C PHE A 437 -11.04 1.94 -10.26
N ASN A 438 -9.73 1.76 -10.44
CA ASN A 438 -8.70 2.77 -10.30
C ASN A 438 -8.54 3.50 -11.63
N VAL A 439 -8.92 4.76 -11.68
CA VAL A 439 -9.01 5.53 -12.93
C VAL A 439 -7.65 5.74 -13.58
N ALA A 440 -6.58 5.83 -12.77
CA ALA A 440 -5.22 5.98 -13.28
C ALA A 440 -4.68 4.68 -13.95
N GLN A 441 -5.31 3.53 -13.67
CA GLN A 441 -4.95 2.21 -14.20
C GLN A 441 -5.98 1.65 -15.19
N SER A 442 -6.96 2.47 -15.59
CA SER A 442 -8.11 2.05 -16.41
C SER A 442 -8.11 2.67 -17.82
N ALA A 443 -6.97 3.19 -18.27
CA ALA A 443 -6.87 3.88 -19.56
C ALA A 443 -6.84 2.93 -20.78
N ASP A 444 -6.55 1.64 -20.60
CA ASP A 444 -6.42 0.70 -21.71
C ASP A 444 -7.81 0.23 -22.21
N PRO A 445 -8.14 0.39 -23.51
CA PRO A 445 -9.39 -0.10 -24.10
C PRO A 445 -9.64 -1.61 -23.93
N TYR A 446 -8.59 -2.43 -23.82
CA TYR A 446 -8.68 -3.88 -23.65
C TYR A 446 -9.43 -4.25 -22.37
N ILE A 447 -9.28 -3.46 -21.30
CA ILE A 447 -10.00 -3.66 -20.02
C ILE A 447 -11.51 -3.73 -20.26
N TYR A 448 -12.04 -2.83 -21.09
CA TYR A 448 -13.48 -2.72 -21.36
C TYR A 448 -13.96 -3.79 -22.35
N ALA A 449 -13.09 -4.26 -23.24
CA ALA A 449 -13.39 -5.41 -24.09
C ALA A 449 -13.53 -6.69 -23.25
N VAL A 450 -12.55 -6.95 -22.38
CA VAL A 450 -12.57 -8.08 -21.45
C VAL A 450 -13.75 -7.99 -20.49
N LEU A 451 -14.06 -6.80 -19.96
CA LEU A 451 -15.22 -6.62 -19.07
C LEU A 451 -16.53 -7.03 -19.75
N ARG A 452 -16.75 -6.63 -21.02
CA ARG A 452 -17.94 -7.02 -21.79
C ARG A 452 -18.00 -8.53 -22.06
N GLU A 453 -16.87 -9.15 -22.37
CA GLU A 453 -16.77 -10.61 -22.53
C GLU A 453 -17.12 -11.32 -21.22
N ALA A 454 -16.51 -10.90 -20.11
CA ALA A 454 -16.72 -11.47 -18.78
C ALA A 454 -18.18 -11.36 -18.30
N MET A 455 -18.83 -10.21 -18.51
CA MET A 455 -20.25 -10.05 -18.16
C MET A 455 -21.17 -10.96 -18.98
N LYS A 456 -20.89 -11.15 -20.27
CA LYS A 456 -21.65 -12.08 -21.13
C LYS A 456 -21.46 -13.53 -20.68
N ALA A 457 -20.22 -13.91 -20.38
CA ALA A 457 -19.88 -15.25 -19.91
C ALA A 457 -20.52 -15.55 -18.55
N ALA A 458 -20.61 -14.57 -17.64
CA ALA A 458 -21.25 -14.74 -16.33
C ALA A 458 -22.80 -14.73 -16.38
N SER A 459 -23.39 -14.32 -17.51
CA SER A 459 -24.85 -14.32 -17.73
C SER A 459 -25.35 -15.60 -18.41
N SER A 460 -24.43 -16.45 -18.88
CA SER A 460 -24.70 -17.74 -19.54
C SER A 460 -24.49 -18.86 -18.54
#